data_AF-A0A428WUV2-F1
#
_entry.id   AF-A0A428WUV2-F1
#
_cell.length_a   1.000
_cell.length_b   1.000
_cell.length_c   1.000
_cell.angle_alpha   90.00
_cell.angle_beta   90.00
_cell.angle_gamma   90.00
#
_symmetry.space_group_name_H-M   'P 1'
#
loop_
_entity.id
_entity.type
_entity.pdbx_description
1 polymer ?
#
loop_
_entity_poly.entity_id
_entity_poly.type
_entity_poly.pdbx_seq_one_letter_code
_entity_poly.pdbx_strand_id
1 'polypeptide(L)'
;MALLATAGLQVVAVAPAQAAGKLSVSKTRGLSRAGETVTVSGRGYDVSKGIYVAFCVDNGAGVMPSPCGGGADMSGASGTSSWISSNPPSYGEGLAKAYGKGGTFRVSIRVSQRIGDVDCALRGCAIVTRADHTRTSDRSQDVRVAVRFAPPATGTAATAVAVPGGATPTGPATGKSKPAGPPTGRLATAAPPSATAAAAMRSQAIPLARTTAATPLGHWWAIAGAFLTGLLGATVIGRLRRRSAARRAA
;
A
#
# COMPACT_ATOMS: atom_id res chain seq x y z
N MET A 1 -61.19 -17.10 11.82
CA MET A 1 -60.31 -16.50 10.80
C MET A 1 -58.87 -16.90 11.11
N ALA A 2 -58.32 -17.86 10.38
CA ALA A 2 -56.92 -18.29 10.55
C ALA A 2 -56.05 -17.60 9.49
N LEU A 3 -55.08 -16.81 9.92
CA LEU A 3 -54.13 -16.11 9.07
C LEU A 3 -53.00 -17.09 8.71
N LEU A 4 -52.94 -17.55 7.46
CA LEU A 4 -51.79 -18.32 6.97
C LEU A 4 -50.62 -17.37 6.72
N ALA A 5 -49.56 -17.48 7.51
CA ALA A 5 -48.29 -16.81 7.26
C ALA A 5 -47.45 -17.65 6.28
N THR A 6 -47.44 -17.26 5.01
CA THR A 6 -46.52 -17.84 4.01
C THR A 6 -45.12 -17.28 4.22
N ALA A 7 -44.21 -18.11 4.76
CA ALA A 7 -42.79 -17.82 4.78
C ALA A 7 -42.22 -17.94 3.36
N GLY A 8 -41.97 -16.80 2.71
CA GLY A 8 -41.33 -16.75 1.39
C GLY A 8 -39.84 -17.07 1.49
N LEU A 9 -39.38 -18.09 0.78
CA LEU A 9 -37.97 -18.43 0.62
C LEU A 9 -37.30 -17.38 -0.27
N GLN A 10 -36.53 -16.47 0.33
CA GLN A 10 -35.75 -15.48 -0.41
C GLN A 10 -34.47 -16.12 -0.95
N VAL A 11 -34.41 -16.34 -2.26
CA VAL A 11 -33.18 -16.75 -2.95
C VAL A 11 -32.31 -15.52 -3.12
N VAL A 12 -31.28 -15.38 -2.28
CA VAL A 12 -30.24 -14.36 -2.47
C VAL A 12 -29.33 -14.83 -3.60
N ALA A 13 -29.49 -14.24 -4.79
CA ALA A 13 -28.56 -14.44 -5.89
C ALA A 13 -27.20 -13.85 -5.50
N VAL A 14 -26.23 -14.71 -5.19
CA VAL A 14 -24.83 -14.31 -5.04
C VAL A 14 -24.29 -14.06 -6.45
N ALA A 15 -24.22 -12.79 -6.85
CA ALA A 15 -23.52 -12.42 -8.08
C ALA A 15 -22.07 -12.94 -8.00
N PRO A 16 -21.52 -13.50 -9.09
CA PRO A 16 -20.14 -13.97 -9.08
C PRO A 16 -19.23 -12.82 -8.69
N ALA A 17 -18.30 -13.07 -7.76
CA ALA A 17 -17.25 -12.12 -7.45
C ALA A 17 -16.53 -11.80 -8.76
N GLN A 18 -16.70 -10.58 -9.26
CA GLN A 18 -15.92 -10.09 -10.38
C GLN A 18 -14.47 -10.21 -9.95
N ALA A 19 -13.72 -11.09 -10.63
CA ALA A 19 -12.31 -11.25 -10.32
C ALA A 19 -11.66 -9.86 -10.44
N ALA A 20 -10.96 -9.43 -9.38
CA ALA A 20 -10.24 -8.17 -9.38
C ALA A 20 -9.41 -8.04 -10.67
N GLY A 21 -9.31 -6.82 -11.20
CA GLY A 21 -8.60 -6.57 -12.46
C GLY A 21 -7.19 -7.16 -12.50
N LYS A 22 -6.64 -7.39 -13.68
CA LYS A 22 -5.27 -7.89 -13.83
C LYS A 22 -4.30 -6.72 -13.86
N LEU A 23 -3.32 -6.69 -12.97
CA LEU A 23 -2.28 -5.66 -12.89
C LEU A 23 -0.91 -6.22 -13.29
N SER A 24 -0.15 -5.47 -14.09
CA SER A 24 1.22 -5.79 -14.49
C SER A 24 2.11 -4.56 -14.28
N VAL A 25 3.33 -4.79 -13.81
CA VAL A 25 4.33 -3.75 -13.58
C VAL A 25 5.59 -4.12 -14.37
N SER A 26 6.16 -3.17 -15.13
CA SER A 26 7.28 -3.43 -16.02
C SER A 26 8.52 -3.96 -15.32
N LYS A 27 8.70 -3.62 -14.04
CA LYS A 27 9.78 -4.09 -13.19
C LYS A 27 9.31 -4.16 -11.74
N THR A 28 9.55 -5.28 -11.09
CA THR A 28 9.15 -5.52 -9.69
C THR A 28 10.31 -5.92 -8.79
N ARG A 29 11.51 -6.15 -9.34
CA ARG A 29 12.69 -6.59 -8.60
C ARG A 29 13.92 -5.82 -9.07
N GLY A 30 14.93 -5.74 -8.22
CA GLY A 30 16.15 -4.99 -8.52
C GLY A 30 15.86 -3.51 -8.75
N LEU A 31 14.85 -2.96 -8.06
CA LEU A 31 14.49 -1.56 -8.25
C LEU A 31 15.60 -0.64 -7.74
N SER A 32 15.82 0.48 -8.44
CA SER A 32 16.80 1.50 -8.02
C SER A 32 16.41 2.11 -6.67
N ARG A 33 17.34 2.11 -5.72
CA ARG A 33 17.14 2.70 -4.39
C ARG A 33 16.93 4.21 -4.42
N ALA A 34 17.63 4.90 -5.32
CA ALA A 34 17.46 6.33 -5.61
C ALA A 34 16.10 6.65 -6.28
N GLY A 35 15.36 5.61 -6.63
CA GLY A 35 14.07 5.66 -7.27
C GLY A 35 14.15 5.60 -8.79
N GLU A 36 13.11 5.04 -9.38
CA GLU A 36 12.95 4.92 -10.82
C GLU A 36 11.46 4.90 -11.16
N THR A 37 11.13 5.11 -12.43
CA THR A 37 9.75 5.09 -12.91
C THR A 37 9.46 3.73 -13.52
N VAL A 38 8.39 3.07 -13.05
CA VAL A 38 7.88 1.83 -13.62
C VAL A 38 6.60 2.09 -14.40
N THR A 39 6.38 1.32 -15.47
CA THR A 39 5.11 1.33 -16.19
C THR A 39 4.17 0.32 -15.57
N VAL A 40 2.97 0.77 -15.21
CA VAL A 40 1.90 -0.06 -14.66
C VAL A 40 0.79 -0.17 -15.70
N SER A 41 0.34 -1.39 -15.97
CA SER A 41 -0.74 -1.67 -16.92
C SER A 41 -1.82 -2.52 -16.27
N GLY A 42 -3.07 -2.09 -16.40
CA GLY A 42 -4.24 -2.80 -15.90
C GLY A 42 -5.19 -3.21 -17.03
N ARG A 43 -5.98 -4.26 -16.79
CA ARG A 43 -7.09 -4.69 -17.65
C ARG A 43 -8.18 -5.41 -16.86
N GLY A 44 -9.42 -5.37 -17.34
CA GLY A 44 -10.55 -6.05 -16.70
C GLY A 44 -11.08 -5.32 -15.46
N TYR A 45 -10.80 -4.03 -15.33
CA TYR A 45 -11.37 -3.19 -14.27
C TYR A 45 -12.81 -2.78 -14.63
N ASP A 46 -13.66 -2.69 -13.62
CA ASP A 46 -14.99 -2.10 -13.74
C ASP A 46 -14.85 -0.58 -13.89
N VAL A 47 -15.13 -0.10 -15.11
CA VAL A 47 -15.01 1.30 -15.51
C VAL A 47 -16.05 2.22 -14.86
N SER A 48 -17.08 1.65 -14.22
CA SER A 48 -18.08 2.42 -13.45
C SER A 48 -17.55 2.87 -12.08
N LYS A 49 -16.34 2.45 -11.70
CA LYS A 49 -15.69 2.84 -10.45
C LYS A 49 -14.30 3.38 -10.74
N GLY A 50 -13.95 4.52 -10.15
CA GLY A 50 -12.59 5.02 -10.19
C GLY A 50 -11.67 4.27 -9.23
N ILE A 51 -10.38 4.22 -9.57
CA ILE A 51 -9.33 3.62 -8.75
C ILE A 51 -8.11 4.55 -8.66
N TYR A 52 -7.35 4.37 -7.59
CA TYR A 52 -5.96 4.82 -7.55
C TYR A 52 -5.03 3.66 -7.92
N VAL A 53 -4.03 3.95 -8.76
CA VAL A 53 -2.83 3.14 -8.96
C VAL A 53 -1.72 3.83 -8.19
N ALA A 54 -1.13 3.19 -7.18
CA ALA A 54 -0.16 3.85 -6.30
C ALA A 54 0.93 2.92 -5.79
N PHE A 55 2.09 3.49 -5.45
CA PHE A 55 3.13 2.81 -4.70
C PHE A 55 2.91 2.99 -3.19
N CYS A 56 2.72 1.91 -2.43
CA CYS A 56 2.40 1.99 -1.01
C CYS A 56 3.13 0.94 -0.19
N VAL A 57 3.19 1.16 1.13
CA VAL A 57 3.53 0.13 2.10
C VAL A 57 2.44 -0.94 2.08
N ASP A 58 2.83 -2.20 1.95
CA ASP A 58 1.92 -3.34 1.98
C ASP A 58 1.78 -3.85 3.42
N ASN A 59 0.61 -3.62 3.99
CA ASN A 59 0.29 -4.00 5.37
C ASN A 59 -0.26 -5.44 5.48
N GLY A 60 -0.17 -6.23 4.40
CA GLY A 60 -0.63 -7.61 4.36
C GLY A 60 -2.07 -7.77 3.87
N ALA A 61 -2.43 -8.99 3.48
CA ALA A 61 -3.70 -9.29 2.82
C ALA A 61 -4.92 -8.78 3.61
N GLY A 62 -5.88 -8.18 2.92
CA GLY A 62 -7.09 -7.62 3.53
C GLY A 62 -6.87 -6.29 4.29
N VAL A 63 -5.63 -5.91 4.60
CA VAL A 63 -5.31 -4.64 5.29
C VAL A 63 -5.01 -3.56 4.27
N MET A 64 -5.56 -2.37 4.46
CA MET A 64 -5.36 -1.23 3.55
C MET A 64 -3.87 -0.88 3.41
N PRO A 65 -3.31 -0.87 2.19
CA PRO A 65 -1.96 -0.37 1.94
C PRO A 65 -1.87 1.12 2.30
N SER A 66 -0.93 1.46 3.18
CA SER A 66 -0.69 2.82 3.68
C SER A 66 0.57 2.85 4.56
N PRO A 67 1.36 3.93 4.57
CA PRO A 67 1.26 5.11 3.70
C PRO A 67 1.58 4.80 2.24
N CYS A 68 1.08 5.64 1.34
CA CYS A 68 1.48 5.64 -0.07
C CYS A 68 2.56 6.70 -0.31
N GLY A 69 3.44 6.44 -1.28
CA GLY A 69 4.44 7.40 -1.75
C GLY A 69 3.78 8.71 -2.18
N GLY A 70 4.47 9.83 -1.94
CA GLY A 70 4.06 11.17 -2.38
C GLY A 70 2.84 11.79 -1.69
N GLY A 71 2.17 11.08 -0.77
CA GLY A 71 0.99 11.60 -0.09
C GLY A 71 -0.24 11.67 -1.00
N ALA A 72 -1.20 12.52 -0.66
CA ALA A 72 -2.37 12.75 -1.51
C ALA A 72 -1.99 13.69 -2.67
N ASP A 73 -1.86 13.13 -3.87
CA ASP A 73 -1.48 13.88 -5.06
C ASP A 73 -2.69 14.64 -5.63
N MET A 74 -2.95 15.83 -5.08
CA MET A 74 -4.09 16.67 -5.49
C MET A 74 -3.85 17.41 -6.81
N SER A 75 -2.61 17.42 -7.32
CA SER A 75 -2.27 18.03 -8.61
C SER A 75 -1.99 17.02 -9.71
N GLY A 76 -1.87 15.73 -9.38
CA GLY A 76 -1.43 14.68 -10.30
C GLY A 76 0.05 14.75 -10.66
N ALA A 77 0.84 15.60 -9.99
CA ALA A 77 2.22 15.90 -10.36
C ALA A 77 3.27 15.10 -9.57
N SER A 78 2.89 14.41 -8.49
CA SER A 78 3.84 13.65 -7.66
C SER A 78 4.48 12.50 -8.44
N GLY A 79 3.78 11.97 -9.44
CA GLY A 79 4.17 10.78 -10.21
C GLY A 79 4.19 9.48 -9.40
N THR A 80 3.82 9.50 -8.11
CA THR A 80 3.83 8.32 -7.22
C THR A 80 2.46 7.62 -7.13
N SER A 81 1.43 8.27 -7.66
CA SER A 81 0.11 7.72 -7.85
C SER A 81 -0.52 8.21 -9.15
N SER A 82 -1.58 7.55 -9.59
CA SER A 82 -2.41 7.99 -10.71
C SER A 82 -3.87 7.67 -10.40
N TRP A 83 -4.76 8.64 -10.61
CA TRP A 83 -6.19 8.43 -10.52
C TRP A 83 -6.73 8.01 -11.88
N ILE A 84 -7.38 6.85 -11.94
CA ILE A 84 -8.05 6.35 -13.14
C ILE A 84 -9.55 6.37 -12.89
N SER A 85 -10.31 7.13 -13.69
CA SER A 85 -11.76 7.15 -13.63
C SER A 85 -12.33 7.64 -14.95
N SER A 86 -13.33 6.93 -15.47
CA SER A 86 -14.09 7.37 -16.66
C SER A 86 -15.27 8.28 -16.29
N ASN A 87 -15.57 8.44 -15.00
CA ASN A 87 -16.62 9.32 -14.50
C ASN A 87 -16.17 9.95 -13.17
N PRO A 88 -15.11 10.77 -13.17
CA PRO A 88 -14.67 11.47 -11.97
C PRO A 88 -15.71 12.51 -11.54
N PRO A 89 -15.80 12.85 -10.25
CA PRO A 89 -16.46 14.08 -9.80
C PRO A 89 -15.84 15.31 -10.46
N SER A 90 -16.56 16.44 -10.47
CA SER A 90 -16.14 17.66 -11.20
C SER A 90 -14.73 18.16 -10.84
N TYR A 91 -14.30 18.05 -9.58
CA TYR A 91 -12.94 18.45 -9.18
C TYR A 91 -11.84 17.51 -9.71
N GLY A 92 -12.21 16.34 -10.21
CA GLY A 92 -11.30 15.35 -10.80
C GLY A 92 -11.21 15.40 -12.31
N GLU A 93 -12.04 16.20 -12.96
CA GLU A 93 -11.94 16.44 -14.40
C GLU A 93 -10.57 17.05 -14.73
N GLY A 94 -9.86 16.47 -15.70
CA GLY A 94 -8.49 16.85 -16.04
C GLY A 94 -7.38 16.28 -15.13
N LEU A 95 -7.73 15.77 -13.94
CA LEU A 95 -6.80 15.06 -13.05
C LEU A 95 -6.85 13.54 -13.23
N ALA A 96 -8.07 13.00 -13.33
CA ALA A 96 -8.28 11.58 -13.54
C ALA A 96 -8.06 11.19 -15.00
N LYS A 97 -7.34 10.10 -15.23
CA LYS A 97 -7.22 9.49 -16.55
C LYS A 97 -8.38 8.54 -16.79
N ALA A 98 -9.09 8.69 -17.91
CA ALA A 98 -10.14 7.74 -18.27
C ALA A 98 -9.59 6.33 -18.49
N TYR A 99 -10.39 5.31 -18.20
CA TYR A 99 -10.09 3.95 -18.62
C TYR A 99 -10.18 3.83 -20.14
N GLY A 100 -9.33 2.96 -20.70
CA GLY A 100 -9.51 2.43 -22.05
C GLY A 100 -10.53 1.30 -22.09
N LYS A 101 -10.77 0.78 -23.31
CA LYS A 101 -11.69 -0.34 -23.57
C LYS A 101 -11.41 -1.53 -22.65
N GLY A 102 -12.47 -2.14 -22.11
CA GLY A 102 -12.38 -3.32 -21.24
C GLY A 102 -11.70 -3.06 -19.89
N GLY A 103 -11.78 -1.83 -19.36
CA GLY A 103 -11.17 -1.47 -18.09
C GLY A 103 -9.66 -1.46 -18.14
N THR A 104 -9.09 -0.99 -19.26
CA THR A 104 -7.64 -0.95 -19.46
C THR A 104 -7.06 0.38 -19.01
N PHE A 105 -5.81 0.37 -18.56
CA PHE A 105 -5.04 1.59 -18.36
C PHE A 105 -3.54 1.32 -18.48
N ARG A 106 -2.78 2.38 -18.74
CA ARG A 106 -1.31 2.39 -18.68
C ARG A 106 -0.86 3.72 -18.08
N VAL A 107 -0.09 3.65 -17.00
CA VAL A 107 0.43 4.81 -16.27
C VAL A 107 1.88 4.58 -15.83
N SER A 108 2.56 5.69 -15.53
CA SER A 108 3.92 5.70 -15.03
C SER A 108 3.88 6.00 -13.54
N ILE A 109 4.49 5.14 -12.71
CA ILE A 109 4.58 5.32 -11.26
C ILE A 109 6.04 5.39 -10.86
N ARG A 110 6.43 6.49 -10.22
CA ARG A 110 7.73 6.64 -9.57
C ARG A 110 7.74 5.82 -8.29
N VAL A 111 8.71 4.93 -8.18
CA VAL A 111 9.00 4.14 -6.98
C VAL A 111 10.33 4.58 -6.40
N SER A 112 10.46 4.53 -5.08
CA SER A 112 11.68 4.87 -4.33
C SER A 112 11.81 3.95 -3.13
N GLN A 113 13.04 3.73 -2.65
CA GLN A 113 13.23 2.89 -1.45
C GLN A 113 12.46 3.45 -0.24
N ARG A 114 12.29 4.76 -0.15
CA ARG A 114 11.66 5.41 0.99
C ARG A 114 10.24 5.87 0.66
N ILE A 115 9.33 5.65 1.61
CA ILE A 115 8.01 6.29 1.71
C ILE A 115 7.96 6.97 3.08
N GLY A 116 8.22 8.28 3.12
CA GLY A 116 8.46 8.98 4.39
C GLY A 116 9.57 8.27 5.19
N ASP A 117 9.24 7.86 6.41
CA ASP A 117 10.17 7.15 7.30
C ASP A 117 10.24 5.64 7.08
N VAL A 118 9.43 5.09 6.17
CA VAL A 118 9.40 3.64 5.88
C VAL A 118 10.46 3.29 4.83
N ASP A 119 11.29 2.29 5.14
CA ASP A 119 12.23 1.69 4.20
C ASP A 119 11.63 0.45 3.52
N CYS A 120 11.26 0.58 2.25
CA CYS A 120 10.71 -0.48 1.40
C CYS A 120 11.75 -1.54 0.97
N ALA A 121 13.03 -1.38 1.32
CA ALA A 121 14.00 -2.47 1.22
C ALA A 121 13.91 -3.43 2.42
N LEU A 122 13.41 -2.94 3.56
CA LEU A 122 13.24 -3.72 4.80
C LEU A 122 11.79 -4.13 5.04
N ARG A 123 10.83 -3.28 4.65
CA ARG A 123 9.39 -3.51 4.76
C ARG A 123 8.81 -3.90 3.41
N GLY A 124 7.71 -4.65 3.43
CA GLY A 124 6.95 -4.95 2.21
C GLY A 124 6.32 -3.69 1.65
N CYS A 125 6.58 -3.39 0.38
CA CYS A 125 5.90 -2.36 -0.39
C CYS A 125 5.41 -2.95 -1.72
N ALA A 126 4.37 -2.35 -2.29
CA ALA A 126 3.71 -2.84 -3.48
C ALA A 126 3.20 -1.69 -4.36
N ILE A 127 3.09 -1.97 -5.66
CA ILE A 127 2.18 -1.22 -6.52
C ILE A 127 0.78 -1.81 -6.32
N VAL A 128 -0.18 -0.95 -6.02
CA VAL A 128 -1.54 -1.37 -5.70
C VAL A 128 -2.57 -0.64 -6.54
N THR A 129 -3.68 -1.33 -6.81
CA THR A 129 -4.94 -0.67 -7.15
C THR A 129 -5.88 -0.71 -5.96
N ARG A 130 -6.68 0.33 -5.82
CA ARG A 130 -7.71 0.47 -4.79
C ARG A 130 -8.82 1.39 -5.29
N ALA A 131 -10.05 1.16 -4.84
CA ALA A 131 -11.13 2.09 -5.12
C ALA A 131 -10.74 3.51 -4.69
N ASP A 132 -11.13 4.49 -5.50
CA ASP A 132 -10.83 5.89 -5.19
C ASP A 132 -11.60 6.38 -3.95
N HIS A 133 -11.34 7.62 -3.56
CA HIS A 133 -11.85 8.21 -2.33
C HIS A 133 -13.38 8.39 -2.32
N THR A 134 -14.07 8.19 -3.44
CA THR A 134 -15.54 8.19 -3.47
C THR A 134 -16.14 6.88 -2.95
N ARG A 135 -15.35 5.80 -2.87
CA ARG A 135 -15.78 4.44 -2.48
C ARG A 135 -14.71 3.73 -1.65
N THR A 136 -14.21 4.39 -0.60
CA THR A 136 -13.05 3.91 0.16
C THR A 136 -13.22 2.53 0.81
N SER A 137 -14.45 2.03 1.02
CA SER A 137 -14.72 0.68 1.55
C SER A 137 -14.76 -0.41 0.48
N ASP A 138 -14.85 -0.06 -0.80
CA ASP A 138 -14.89 -1.03 -1.90
C ASP A 138 -13.50 -1.64 -2.13
N ARG A 139 -13.45 -2.97 -2.17
CA ARG A 139 -12.23 -3.79 -2.37
C ARG A 139 -12.33 -4.70 -3.60
N SER A 140 -13.41 -4.58 -4.38
CA SER A 140 -13.66 -5.43 -5.56
C SER A 140 -12.62 -5.27 -6.66
N GLN A 141 -11.83 -4.20 -6.64
CA GLN A 141 -10.78 -3.91 -7.63
C GLN A 141 -9.38 -3.77 -7.00
N ASP A 142 -9.22 -4.25 -5.77
CA ASP A 142 -7.93 -4.23 -5.08
C ASP A 142 -7.00 -5.30 -5.66
N VAL A 143 -5.83 -4.87 -6.12
CA VAL A 143 -4.78 -5.74 -6.64
C VAL A 143 -3.46 -5.26 -6.07
N ARG A 144 -2.55 -6.18 -5.77
CA ARG A 144 -1.23 -5.86 -5.21
C ARG A 144 -0.15 -6.59 -5.97
N VAL A 145 0.87 -5.85 -6.36
CA VAL A 145 2.09 -6.37 -6.98
C VAL A 145 3.26 -5.95 -6.10
N ALA A 146 3.76 -6.90 -5.32
CA ALA A 146 4.91 -6.67 -4.44
C ALA A 146 6.14 -6.24 -5.25
N VAL A 147 6.90 -5.30 -4.70
CA VAL A 147 8.14 -4.82 -5.31
C VAL A 147 9.34 -5.00 -4.38
N ARG A 148 10.53 -5.14 -4.96
CA ARG A 148 11.79 -5.37 -4.26
C ARG A 148 12.89 -4.46 -4.82
N PHE A 149 13.53 -3.71 -3.95
CA PHE A 149 14.70 -2.90 -4.29
C PHE A 149 15.95 -3.76 -4.40
N ALA A 150 16.90 -3.31 -5.22
CA ALA A 150 18.21 -3.94 -5.31
C ALA A 150 18.88 -3.99 -3.91
N PRO A 151 19.76 -4.95 -3.63
CA PRO A 151 20.64 -4.86 -2.46
C PRO A 151 21.42 -3.53 -2.48
N PRO A 152 21.90 -3.05 -1.31
CA PRO A 152 22.82 -1.92 -1.30
C PRO A 152 23.99 -2.23 -2.23
N ALA A 153 24.48 -1.24 -2.98
CA ALA A 153 25.72 -1.42 -3.70
C ALA A 153 26.82 -1.67 -2.65
N THR A 154 27.24 -2.92 -2.51
CA THR A 154 28.53 -3.22 -1.87
C THR A 154 29.56 -2.54 -2.76
N GLY A 155 30.09 -1.41 -2.29
CA GLY A 155 31.11 -0.67 -3.01
C GLY A 155 32.18 -1.65 -3.49
N THR A 156 32.59 -1.48 -4.74
CA THR A 156 33.74 -2.13 -5.34
C THR A 156 34.78 -2.32 -4.26
N ALA A 157 35.13 -3.58 -3.97
CA ALA A 157 36.23 -3.91 -3.08
C ALA A 157 37.37 -2.97 -3.46
N ALA A 158 37.78 -2.12 -2.52
CA ALA A 158 38.92 -1.24 -2.73
C ALA A 158 40.04 -2.14 -3.26
N THR A 159 40.45 -1.91 -4.50
CA THR A 159 41.61 -2.58 -5.08
C THR A 159 42.73 -2.34 -4.09
N ALA A 160 43.11 -3.38 -3.34
CA ALA A 160 44.28 -3.31 -2.49
C ALA A 160 45.42 -2.92 -3.43
N VAL A 161 45.96 -1.72 -3.25
CA VAL A 161 47.18 -1.29 -3.93
C VAL A 161 48.23 -2.30 -3.46
N ALA A 162 48.62 -3.20 -4.36
CA ALA A 162 49.74 -4.08 -4.14
C ALA A 162 50.99 -3.20 -3.97
N VAL A 163 51.47 -3.11 -2.74
CA VAL A 163 52.80 -2.59 -2.44
C VAL A 163 53.81 -3.58 -3.04
N PRO A 164 54.75 -3.18 -3.91
CA PRO A 164 55.80 -4.07 -4.37
C PRO A 164 56.81 -4.25 -3.23
N GLY A 165 56.61 -5.28 -2.42
CA GLY A 165 57.57 -5.77 -1.43
C GLY A 165 58.24 -7.02 -1.96
N GLY A 166 59.39 -6.86 -2.60
CA GLY A 166 60.23 -7.97 -3.00
C GLY A 166 60.87 -8.63 -1.78
N ALA A 167 60.80 -9.96 -1.71
CA ALA A 167 61.77 -10.81 -1.03
C ALA A 167 61.58 -12.27 -1.46
N THR A 168 62.53 -12.76 -2.24
CA THR A 168 62.79 -14.17 -2.53
C THR A 168 63.13 -14.91 -1.24
N PRO A 169 62.77 -16.20 -1.12
CA PRO A 169 63.81 -17.16 -0.71
C PRO A 169 63.89 -18.36 -1.65
N THR A 170 65.11 -18.58 -2.13
CA THR A 170 65.59 -19.76 -2.86
C THR A 170 65.97 -20.83 -1.83
N GLY A 171 65.54 -22.07 -2.00
CA GLY A 171 66.14 -23.22 -1.29
C GLY A 171 65.28 -24.49 -1.29
N PRO A 172 65.82 -25.68 -1.64
CA PRO A 172 65.02 -26.83 -2.07
C PRO A 172 64.76 -27.85 -0.96
N ALA A 173 63.56 -28.45 -0.96
CA ALA A 173 63.24 -29.63 -0.17
C ALA A 173 62.83 -30.80 -1.08
N THR A 174 63.74 -31.76 -1.21
CA THR A 174 63.51 -33.10 -1.73
C THR A 174 62.70 -33.91 -0.71
N GLY A 175 61.58 -34.51 -1.15
CA GLY A 175 60.78 -35.40 -0.30
C GLY A 175 59.66 -36.07 -1.08
N LYS A 176 59.88 -37.33 -1.47
CA LYS A 176 58.92 -38.20 -2.15
C LYS A 176 57.75 -38.52 -1.22
N SER A 177 56.51 -38.43 -1.71
CA SER A 177 55.36 -39.15 -1.15
C SER A 177 54.30 -39.37 -2.23
N LYS A 178 53.79 -40.61 -2.23
CA LYS A 178 52.92 -41.30 -3.20
C LYS A 178 51.50 -40.68 -3.33
N PRO A 179 50.79 -40.83 -4.46
CA PRO A 179 49.42 -40.34 -4.59
C PRO A 179 48.45 -41.29 -3.86
N ALA A 180 47.68 -40.75 -2.91
CA ALA A 180 46.49 -41.39 -2.37
C ALA A 180 45.26 -40.83 -3.10
N GLY A 181 44.38 -41.74 -3.53
CA GLY A 181 43.30 -41.53 -4.50
C GLY A 181 42.15 -40.60 -4.09
N PRO A 182 41.11 -40.52 -4.93
CA PRO A 182 40.06 -39.53 -4.83
C PRO A 182 39.12 -39.82 -3.65
N PRO A 183 38.68 -38.81 -2.87
CA PRO A 183 37.59 -39.03 -1.94
C PRO A 183 36.28 -39.21 -2.71
N THR A 184 35.80 -40.46 -2.69
CA THR A 184 34.47 -40.88 -3.11
C THR A 184 33.42 -40.16 -2.29
N GLY A 185 32.39 -39.66 -2.97
CA GLY A 185 31.28 -38.94 -2.37
C GLY A 185 30.50 -39.79 -1.37
N ARG A 186 30.19 -39.18 -0.22
CA ARG A 186 29.08 -39.60 0.64
C ARG A 186 28.15 -38.41 0.82
N LEU A 187 26.99 -38.49 0.19
CA LEU A 187 25.86 -37.61 0.42
C LEU A 187 25.48 -37.69 1.91
N ALA A 188 25.47 -36.54 2.58
CA ALA A 188 24.88 -36.38 3.89
C ALA A 188 23.35 -36.47 3.74
N THR A 189 22.75 -37.57 4.14
CA THR A 189 21.30 -37.67 4.32
C THR A 189 20.95 -37.01 5.65
N ALA A 190 20.34 -35.83 5.60
CA ALA A 190 19.81 -35.17 6.79
C ALA A 190 18.58 -35.94 7.30
N ALA A 191 18.62 -36.32 8.59
CA ALA A 191 17.50 -36.92 9.30
C ALA A 191 16.35 -35.89 9.47
N PRO A 192 15.08 -36.32 9.47
CA PRO A 192 13.95 -35.43 9.76
C PRO A 192 13.94 -35.03 11.25
N PRO A 193 13.58 -33.78 11.60
CA PRO A 193 13.41 -33.39 12.99
C PRO A 193 12.16 -34.05 13.59
N SER A 194 12.36 -34.73 14.73
CA SER A 194 11.32 -35.31 15.58
C SER A 194 10.33 -34.26 16.06
N ALA A 195 9.04 -34.49 15.84
CA ALA A 195 7.95 -33.73 16.44
C ALA A 195 7.94 -33.98 17.95
N THR A 196 8.22 -32.94 18.75
CA THR A 196 8.02 -32.99 20.20
C THR A 196 7.40 -31.69 20.71
N ALA A 197 6.30 -31.86 21.43
CA ALA A 197 5.66 -30.97 22.39
C ALA A 197 5.01 -29.67 21.86
N ALA A 198 3.70 -29.78 21.60
CA ALA A 198 2.78 -28.67 21.78
C ALA A 198 2.80 -28.21 23.25
N ALA A 199 3.42 -27.07 23.53
CA ALA A 199 3.27 -26.39 24.81
C ALA A 199 1.93 -25.65 24.81
N ALA A 200 1.01 -26.11 25.65
CA ALA A 200 -0.25 -25.44 25.94
C ALA A 200 0.03 -24.05 26.57
N MET A 201 -0.21 -22.97 25.83
CA MET A 201 -0.25 -21.62 26.40
C MET A 201 -1.56 -21.47 27.20
N ARG A 202 -1.41 -21.38 28.52
CA ARG A 202 -2.44 -20.98 29.46
C ARG A 202 -3.03 -19.63 29.05
N SER A 203 -4.35 -19.56 28.94
CA SER A 203 -5.11 -18.30 28.88
C SER A 203 -4.88 -17.51 30.17
N GLN A 204 -4.07 -16.46 30.10
CA GLN A 204 -4.01 -15.45 31.14
C GLN A 204 -4.82 -14.24 30.66
N ALA A 205 -5.88 -13.91 31.38
CA ALA A 205 -6.68 -12.73 31.12
C ALA A 205 -5.80 -11.49 31.35
N ILE A 206 -5.50 -10.77 30.28
CA ILE A 206 -4.80 -9.49 30.34
C ILE A 206 -5.81 -8.45 30.85
N PRO A 207 -5.54 -7.75 31.97
CA PRO A 207 -6.44 -6.70 32.43
C PRO A 207 -6.49 -5.59 31.38
N LEU A 208 -7.72 -5.25 30.96
CA LEU A 208 -8.02 -4.17 30.06
C LEU A 208 -7.69 -2.83 30.74
N ALA A 209 -6.44 -2.37 30.60
CA ALA A 209 -6.09 -1.00 30.93
C ALA A 209 -6.71 -0.09 29.85
N ARG A 210 -7.83 0.56 30.21
CA ARG A 210 -8.50 1.56 29.38
C ARG A 210 -7.63 2.82 29.37
N THR A 211 -6.61 2.85 28.52
CA THR A 211 -5.82 4.05 28.25
C THR A 211 -6.55 4.87 27.19
N THR A 212 -7.30 5.88 27.64
CA THR A 212 -7.76 6.96 26.77
C THR A 212 -6.57 7.84 26.40
N ALA A 213 -5.83 7.45 25.37
CA ALA A 213 -4.90 8.34 24.69
C ALA A 213 -5.71 9.14 23.65
N ALA A 214 -6.30 10.24 24.09
CA ALA A 214 -6.83 11.26 23.20
C ALA A 214 -5.64 11.91 22.46
N THR A 215 -5.45 11.55 21.19
CA THR A 215 -4.55 12.29 20.29
C THR A 215 -5.32 13.49 19.70
N PRO A 216 -4.70 14.68 19.59
CA PRO A 216 -5.39 15.93 19.24
C PRO A 216 -5.69 16.10 17.73
N LEU A 217 -5.85 15.03 16.95
CA LEU A 217 -6.00 15.11 15.48
C LEU A 217 -7.43 14.82 14.98
N GLY A 218 -8.43 14.90 15.86
CA GLY A 218 -9.81 14.45 15.57
C GLY A 218 -10.94 15.48 15.71
N HIS A 219 -10.69 16.78 15.55
CA HIS A 219 -11.69 17.84 15.84
C HIS A 219 -12.16 18.66 14.63
N TRP A 220 -12.06 18.14 13.41
CA TRP A 220 -12.60 18.84 12.23
C TRP A 220 -14.14 18.95 12.23
N TRP A 221 -14.84 18.07 12.96
CA TRP A 221 -16.30 18.14 13.12
C TRP A 221 -16.75 19.27 14.07
N ALA A 222 -15.89 19.77 14.95
CA ALA A 222 -16.19 20.92 15.80
C ALA A 222 -16.24 22.24 15.01
N ILE A 223 -15.53 22.33 13.88
CA ILE A 223 -15.56 23.51 13.00
C ILE A 223 -16.87 23.55 12.21
N ALA A 224 -17.37 22.40 11.73
CA ALA A 224 -18.64 22.33 10.99
C ALA A 224 -19.86 22.71 11.86
N GLY A 225 -19.84 22.36 13.16
CA GLY A 225 -20.91 22.73 14.10
C GLY A 225 -20.99 24.23 14.39
N ALA A 226 -19.86 24.95 14.37
CA ALA A 226 -19.82 26.39 14.62
C ALA A 226 -20.35 27.24 13.45
N PHE A 227 -20.24 26.76 12.20
CA PHE A 227 -20.77 27.48 11.04
C PHE A 227 -22.30 27.40 10.92
N LEU A 228 -22.92 26.28 11.35
CA LEU A 228 -24.38 26.12 11.28
C LEU A 228 -25.13 26.91 12.36
N THR A 229 -24.55 27.08 13.56
CA THR A 229 -25.14 27.92 14.61
C THR A 229 -24.97 29.43 14.33
N GLY A 230 -23.87 29.83 13.69
CA GLY A 230 -23.63 31.23 13.28
C GLY A 230 -24.61 31.74 12.21
N LEU A 231 -24.94 30.91 11.21
CA LEU A 231 -25.88 31.29 10.14
C LEU A 231 -27.33 31.43 10.63
N LEU A 232 -27.76 30.62 11.60
CA LEU A 232 -29.08 30.75 12.23
C LEU A 232 -29.17 31.99 13.13
N GLY A 233 -28.11 32.34 13.86
CA GLY A 233 -28.08 33.56 14.70
C GLY A 233 -28.19 34.85 13.88
N ALA A 234 -27.46 34.95 12.75
CA ALA A 234 -27.46 36.14 11.91
C ALA A 234 -28.82 36.42 11.23
N THR A 235 -29.55 35.37 10.85
CA THR A 235 -30.88 35.51 10.22
C THR A 235 -31.96 35.95 11.21
N VAL A 236 -31.91 35.48 12.46
CA VAL A 236 -32.84 35.91 13.52
C VAL A 236 -32.60 37.36 13.92
N ILE A 237 -31.34 37.75 14.14
CA ILE A 237 -30.99 39.14 14.49
C ILE A 237 -31.33 40.10 13.33
N GLY A 238 -31.10 39.67 12.08
CA GLY A 238 -31.46 40.45 10.89
C GLY A 238 -32.98 40.67 10.74
N ARG A 239 -33.82 39.68 11.10
CA ARG A 239 -35.28 39.82 11.08
C ARG A 239 -35.80 40.72 12.20
N LEU A 240 -35.18 40.66 13.39
CA LEU A 240 -35.55 41.52 14.52
C LEU A 240 -35.23 42.99 14.23
N ARG A 241 -34.04 43.30 13.70
CA ARG A 241 -33.65 44.69 13.37
C ARG A 241 -34.55 45.33 12.31
N ARG A 242 -34.99 44.57 11.29
CA ARG A 242 -35.94 45.06 10.27
C ARG A 242 -37.31 45.36 10.85
N ARG A 243 -37.80 44.52 11.78
CA ARG A 243 -39.08 44.76 12.48
C ARG A 243 -39.01 45.99 13.39
N SER A 244 -37.87 46.22 14.05
CA SER A 244 -37.66 47.41 14.89
C SER A 244 -37.56 48.70 14.07
N ALA A 245 -36.98 48.65 12.87
CA ALA A 245 -36.91 49.80 11.97
C ALA A 245 -38.29 50.17 11.41
N ALA A 246 -39.10 49.18 11.01
CA ALA A 246 -40.46 49.41 10.53
C ALA A 246 -41.40 50.03 11.59
N ARG A 247 -41.16 49.74 12.88
CA ARG A 247 -41.95 50.32 13.99
C ARG A 247 -41.54 51.74 14.40
N ARG A 248 -40.40 52.25 13.91
CA ARG A 248 -39.95 53.63 14.18
C ARG A 248 -40.28 54.59 13.04
N ALA A 249 -40.72 54.06 11.89
CA ALA A 249 -41.09 54.81 10.69
C ALA A 249 -42.61 54.95 10.51
N ALA A 250 -43.38 54.45 11.47
CA ALA A 250 -44.83 54.65 11.62
C ALA A 250 -45.06 55.44 12.91
#